data_AF-A0A820NCX9-F1
#
_entry.id   AF-A0A820NCX9-F1
#
_cell.length_a   1.000
_cell.length_b   1.000
_cell.length_c   1.000
_cell.angle_alpha   90.00
_cell.angle_beta   90.00
_cell.angle_gamma   90.00
#
_symmetry.space_group_name_H-M   'P 1'
#
loop_
_entity.id
_entity.type
_entity.pdbx_description
1 polymer ?
#
loop_
_entity_poly.entity_id
_entity_poly.type
_entity_poly.pdbx_seq_one_letter_code
_entity_poly.pdbx_strand_id
1 'polypeptide(L)'
;MKDIDDPTIHSPIIGYAQEPILPLADACVPLAFVIPDILNYVAVALEGTPDNPPDGLTRDESASIHLYTMEWSDARASLYSHLNRTLKRGDQQDLQPWFRYLKLFLTALVKIPCSTVQVVWRGVRKNTSNEFPKGAQITWWAFSSTTKSLAVLESDLYLDQIIYWDGKNWARSCDFNENDLSQVITPPERCGPTCLQTKECTHYTWTTFNSGTCWMKKGNVSKADAFTTNDVNMICGVRDNIQQGVTNSIVVWNGQNWARSCDFNGNNLSQVRTPPERCGPTCLHTKECTHYTWTTFNSGTCLMKKGDVSKADAFATNDPDMICGIRTSA
;
A
#
# COMPACT_ATOMS: atom_id res chain seq x y z
N MET A 1 12.78 -52.27 -6.32
CA MET A 1 13.71 -51.23 -5.84
C MET A 1 12.84 -50.30 -5.03
N LYS A 2 13.03 -50.21 -3.71
CA LYS A 2 12.10 -49.53 -2.82
C LYS A 2 11.96 -48.08 -3.24
N ASP A 3 10.73 -47.67 -3.54
CA ASP A 3 10.34 -46.27 -3.68
C ASP A 3 10.73 -45.56 -2.40
N ILE A 4 11.66 -44.61 -2.54
CA ILE A 4 11.98 -43.65 -1.49
C ILE A 4 10.96 -42.54 -1.73
N ASP A 5 9.88 -42.56 -0.95
CA ASP A 5 8.97 -41.43 -0.81
C ASP A 5 9.77 -40.22 -0.34
N ASP A 6 10.15 -39.35 -1.28
CA ASP A 6 10.66 -38.01 -1.00
C ASP A 6 9.47 -37.13 -0.57
N PRO A 7 9.44 -36.57 0.65
CA PRO A 7 8.26 -35.91 1.21
C PRO A 7 7.85 -34.58 0.55
N THR A 8 8.48 -34.15 -0.55
CA THR A 8 8.34 -32.76 -1.04
C THR A 8 8.00 -32.58 -2.53
N ILE A 9 7.56 -33.62 -3.23
CA ILE A 9 7.03 -33.48 -4.60
C ILE A 9 5.49 -33.49 -4.54
N HIS A 10 4.88 -32.31 -4.40
CA HIS A 10 3.43 -32.19 -4.51
C HIS A 10 2.96 -32.48 -5.94
N SER A 11 1.86 -33.23 -6.07
CA SER A 11 1.25 -33.56 -7.36
C SER A 11 0.84 -32.31 -8.15
N PRO A 12 0.92 -32.33 -9.49
CA PRO A 12 0.48 -31.21 -10.33
C PRO A 12 -0.97 -30.79 -10.04
N ILE A 13 -1.25 -29.50 -10.13
CA ILE A 13 -2.61 -28.96 -9.99
C ILE A 13 -3.37 -29.29 -11.27
N ILE A 14 -4.22 -30.32 -11.24
CA ILE A 14 -4.97 -30.79 -12.41
C ILE A 14 -6.46 -30.41 -12.38
N GLY A 15 -6.98 -30.01 -11.21
CA GLY A 15 -8.42 -29.79 -11.02
C GLY A 15 -9.00 -28.70 -11.93
N TYR A 16 -8.23 -27.65 -12.23
CA TYR A 16 -8.66 -26.58 -13.14
C TYR A 16 -8.91 -27.06 -14.57
N ALA A 17 -8.23 -28.13 -15.03
CA ALA A 17 -8.29 -28.55 -16.42
C ALA A 17 -9.70 -29.02 -16.84
N GLN A 18 -10.47 -29.54 -15.88
CA GLN A 18 -11.82 -30.07 -16.06
C GLN A 18 -12.90 -28.99 -16.00
N GLU A 19 -12.58 -27.77 -15.58
CA GLU A 19 -13.55 -26.67 -15.62
C GLU A 19 -13.84 -26.26 -17.08
N PRO A 20 -15.08 -25.85 -17.38
CA PRO A 20 -15.40 -25.23 -18.66
C PRO A 20 -14.72 -23.86 -18.76
N ILE A 21 -14.46 -23.41 -20.00
CA ILE A 21 -14.08 -22.02 -20.23
C ILE A 21 -15.35 -21.17 -20.05
N LEU A 22 -15.27 -20.16 -19.18
CA LEU A 22 -16.36 -19.26 -18.83
C LEU A 22 -15.96 -17.81 -19.09
N PRO A 23 -16.92 -16.89 -19.28
CA PRO A 23 -16.66 -15.45 -19.24
C PRO A 23 -15.98 -15.05 -17.93
N LEU A 24 -15.19 -13.96 -17.96
CA LEU A 24 -14.36 -13.57 -16.81
C LEU A 24 -15.20 -13.31 -15.55
N ALA A 25 -16.35 -12.67 -15.69
CA ALA A 25 -17.28 -12.42 -14.59
C ALA A 25 -17.69 -13.72 -13.88
N ASP A 26 -18.11 -14.73 -14.65
CA ASP A 26 -18.54 -16.03 -14.13
C ASP A 26 -17.38 -16.85 -13.54
N ALA A 27 -16.21 -16.75 -14.18
CA ALA A 27 -14.99 -17.42 -13.73
C ALA A 27 -14.52 -16.90 -12.36
N CYS A 28 -14.78 -15.63 -12.06
CA CYS A 28 -14.41 -14.98 -10.80
C CYS A 28 -15.47 -15.07 -9.70
N VAL A 29 -16.69 -15.54 -9.96
CA VAL A 29 -17.76 -15.66 -8.93
C VAL A 29 -17.29 -16.41 -7.67
N PRO A 30 -16.62 -17.58 -7.75
CA PRO A 30 -16.17 -18.27 -6.54
C PRO A 30 -15.11 -17.48 -5.74
N LEU A 31 -14.40 -16.56 -6.39
CA LEU A 31 -13.37 -15.75 -5.76
C LEU A 31 -13.93 -14.59 -4.93
N ALA A 32 -15.23 -14.27 -5.04
CA ALA A 32 -15.85 -13.20 -4.26
C ALA A 32 -15.79 -13.44 -2.74
N PHE A 33 -15.68 -14.70 -2.32
CA PHE A 33 -15.50 -15.08 -0.91
C PHE A 33 -14.03 -15.06 -0.45
N VAL A 34 -13.09 -15.01 -1.40
CA VAL A 34 -11.64 -15.02 -1.16
C VAL A 34 -11.06 -13.62 -1.24
N ILE A 35 -11.56 -12.81 -2.17
CA ILE A 35 -11.05 -11.48 -2.50
C ILE A 35 -12.22 -10.49 -2.44
N PRO A 36 -12.22 -9.58 -1.44
CA PRO A 36 -13.18 -8.48 -1.40
C PRO A 36 -13.12 -7.64 -2.69
N ASP A 37 -14.29 -7.20 -3.16
CA ASP A 37 -14.45 -6.32 -4.33
C ASP A 37 -13.92 -6.86 -5.67
N ILE A 38 -13.63 -8.16 -5.78
CA ILE A 38 -13.11 -8.77 -7.03
C ILE A 38 -13.97 -8.46 -8.25
N LEU A 39 -15.29 -8.42 -8.10
CA LEU A 39 -16.20 -8.17 -9.23
C LEU A 39 -16.09 -6.73 -9.77
N ASN A 40 -15.78 -5.75 -8.92
CA ASN A 40 -15.51 -4.39 -9.38
C ASN A 40 -14.22 -4.35 -10.21
N TYR A 41 -13.19 -5.06 -9.77
CA TYR A 41 -11.93 -5.18 -10.50
C TYR A 41 -12.07 -5.98 -11.80
N VAL A 42 -12.96 -6.97 -11.85
CA VAL A 42 -13.33 -7.64 -13.11
C VAL A 42 -13.95 -6.66 -14.10
N ALA A 43 -14.86 -5.79 -13.65
CA ALA A 43 -15.45 -4.76 -14.50
C ALA A 43 -14.38 -3.81 -15.05
N VAL A 44 -13.47 -3.33 -14.20
CA VAL A 44 -12.33 -2.48 -14.61
C VAL A 44 -11.45 -3.19 -15.64
N ALA A 45 -11.13 -4.47 -15.43
CA ALA A 45 -10.32 -5.24 -16.36
C ALA A 45 -11.00 -5.39 -17.73
N LEU A 46 -12.32 -5.64 -17.75
CA LEU A 46 -13.11 -5.74 -18.97
C LEU A 46 -13.25 -4.40 -19.69
N GLU A 47 -13.49 -3.30 -18.97
CA GLU A 47 -13.57 -1.94 -19.54
C GLU A 47 -12.24 -1.51 -20.18
N GLY A 48 -11.13 -1.86 -19.54
CA GLY A 48 -9.78 -1.63 -20.08
C GLY A 48 -9.37 -2.57 -21.21
N THR A 49 -10.19 -3.57 -21.56
CA THR A 49 -9.88 -4.57 -22.60
C THR A 49 -10.74 -4.34 -23.84
N PRO A 50 -10.13 -4.18 -25.04
CA PRO A 50 -10.87 -4.04 -26.29
C PRO A 50 -11.80 -5.22 -26.57
N ASP A 51 -12.96 -4.96 -27.18
CA ASP A 51 -13.92 -6.02 -27.53
C ASP A 51 -13.35 -7.09 -28.48
N ASN A 52 -12.41 -6.69 -29.34
CA ASN A 52 -11.71 -7.59 -30.26
C ASN A 52 -10.19 -7.39 -30.13
N PRO A 53 -9.53 -8.13 -29.23
CA PRO A 53 -8.07 -8.11 -29.11
C PRO A 53 -7.38 -8.52 -30.42
N PRO A 54 -6.27 -7.86 -30.81
CA PRO A 54 -5.62 -8.11 -32.10
C PRO A 54 -4.71 -9.35 -32.12
N ASP A 55 -4.53 -10.01 -30.98
CA ASP A 55 -3.53 -11.06 -30.72
C ASP A 55 -4.12 -12.48 -30.72
N GLY A 56 -5.37 -12.63 -31.17
CA GLY A 56 -6.06 -13.93 -31.24
C GLY A 56 -6.62 -14.41 -29.91
N LEU A 57 -6.54 -13.59 -28.86
CA LEU A 57 -7.25 -13.80 -27.60
C LEU A 57 -8.70 -13.35 -27.73
N THR A 58 -9.60 -14.00 -26.99
CA THR A 58 -10.92 -13.43 -26.74
C THR A 58 -10.82 -12.25 -25.78
N ARG A 59 -11.85 -11.40 -25.72
CA ARG A 59 -11.92 -10.31 -24.74
C ARG A 59 -11.74 -10.81 -23.30
N ASP A 60 -12.44 -11.88 -22.91
CA ASP A 60 -12.35 -12.45 -21.56
C ASP A 60 -10.96 -13.05 -21.26
N GLU A 61 -10.33 -13.67 -22.25
CA GLU A 61 -8.96 -14.18 -22.11
C GLU A 61 -7.96 -13.04 -21.86
N SER A 62 -8.01 -11.99 -22.68
CA SER A 62 -7.16 -10.79 -22.50
C SER A 62 -7.47 -10.08 -21.18
N ALA A 63 -8.75 -9.94 -20.83
CA ALA A 63 -9.16 -9.31 -19.57
C ALA A 63 -8.73 -10.12 -18.35
N SER A 64 -8.66 -11.45 -18.45
CA SER A 64 -8.16 -12.31 -17.35
C SER A 64 -6.67 -12.04 -17.05
N ILE A 65 -5.88 -11.76 -18.10
CA ILE A 65 -4.47 -11.38 -17.97
C ILE A 65 -4.36 -9.96 -17.44
N HIS A 66 -5.17 -9.03 -17.97
CA HIS A 66 -5.21 -7.66 -17.47
C HIS A 66 -5.55 -7.63 -15.97
N LEU A 67 -6.55 -8.38 -15.51
CA LEU A 67 -6.93 -8.51 -14.10
C LEU A 67 -5.77 -9.03 -13.22
N TYR A 68 -4.96 -9.95 -13.77
CA TYR A 68 -3.78 -10.49 -13.09
C TYR A 68 -2.65 -9.46 -12.97
N THR A 69 -2.46 -8.60 -13.98
CA THR A 69 -1.29 -7.71 -14.09
C THR A 69 -1.56 -6.25 -13.73
N MET A 70 -2.82 -5.82 -13.68
CA MET A 70 -3.16 -4.42 -13.44
C MET A 70 -2.81 -3.98 -12.03
N GLU A 71 -2.62 -2.68 -11.85
CA GLU A 71 -2.41 -2.09 -10.54
C GLU A 71 -3.73 -2.03 -9.76
N TRP A 72 -3.67 -2.49 -8.51
CA TRP A 72 -4.78 -2.36 -7.56
C TRP A 72 -4.41 -1.28 -6.53
N SER A 73 -5.42 -0.61 -5.98
CA SER A 73 -5.21 0.40 -4.94
C SER A 73 -4.48 -0.16 -3.72
N ASP A 74 -4.78 -1.40 -3.35
CA ASP A 74 -3.97 -2.25 -2.47
C ASP A 74 -3.51 -3.48 -3.25
N ALA A 75 -2.25 -3.53 -3.71
CA ALA A 75 -1.79 -4.70 -4.45
C ALA A 75 -1.59 -5.95 -3.59
N ARG A 76 -1.67 -5.91 -2.25
CA ARG A 76 -1.80 -7.15 -1.45
C ARG A 76 -3.21 -7.69 -1.48
N ALA A 77 -4.20 -6.82 -1.68
CA ALA A 77 -5.57 -7.24 -1.94
C ALA A 77 -5.77 -7.76 -3.37
N SER A 78 -4.79 -7.55 -4.26
CA SER A 78 -4.89 -7.97 -5.66
C SER A 78 -5.12 -9.47 -5.86
N LEU A 79 -5.74 -9.78 -6.99
CA LEU A 79 -5.86 -11.13 -7.49
C LEU A 79 -4.48 -11.80 -7.63
N TYR A 80 -3.48 -11.07 -8.13
CA TYR A 80 -2.09 -11.53 -8.21
C TYR A 80 -1.57 -12.02 -6.85
N SER A 81 -1.71 -11.20 -5.81
CA SER A 81 -1.18 -11.48 -4.48
C SER A 81 -1.88 -12.65 -3.82
N HIS A 82 -3.21 -12.71 -3.92
CA HIS A 82 -4.00 -13.81 -3.37
C HIS A 82 -3.70 -15.13 -4.08
N LEU A 83 -3.69 -15.14 -5.42
CA LEU A 83 -3.46 -16.35 -6.20
C LEU A 83 -2.07 -16.93 -5.90
N ASN A 84 -1.03 -16.10 -5.98
CA ASN A 84 0.33 -16.55 -5.74
C ASN A 84 0.56 -16.98 -4.29
N ARG A 85 -0.13 -16.39 -3.31
CA ARG A 85 -0.10 -16.86 -1.93
C ARG A 85 -0.73 -18.24 -1.78
N THR A 86 -1.89 -18.45 -2.40
CA THR A 86 -2.58 -19.75 -2.38
C THR A 86 -1.73 -20.83 -3.06
N LEU A 87 -1.16 -20.54 -4.23
CA LEU A 87 -0.27 -21.46 -4.94
C LEU A 87 0.97 -21.85 -4.12
N LYS A 88 1.59 -20.88 -3.42
CA LYS A 88 2.77 -21.13 -2.58
C LYS A 88 2.48 -22.00 -1.36
N ARG A 89 1.26 -21.96 -0.81
CA ARG A 89 0.86 -22.81 0.33
C ARG A 89 0.72 -24.27 -0.08
N GLY A 90 0.38 -24.53 -1.35
CA GLY A 90 0.30 -25.88 -1.90
C GLY A 90 -0.88 -26.72 -1.39
N ASP A 91 -1.83 -26.13 -0.64
CA ASP A 91 -3.07 -26.81 -0.25
C ASP A 91 -4.03 -26.84 -1.45
N GLN A 92 -4.32 -28.04 -1.93
CA GLN A 92 -5.22 -28.24 -3.08
C GLN A 92 -6.66 -27.81 -2.77
N GLN A 93 -7.09 -27.84 -1.51
CA GLN A 93 -8.45 -27.42 -1.14
C GLN A 93 -8.61 -25.91 -1.29
N ASP A 94 -7.59 -25.14 -0.88
CA ASP A 94 -7.58 -23.68 -1.00
C ASP A 94 -7.58 -23.21 -2.46
N LEU A 95 -7.15 -24.07 -3.40
CA LEU A 95 -7.13 -23.78 -4.83
C LEU A 95 -8.47 -24.02 -5.53
N GLN A 96 -9.41 -24.73 -4.93
CA GLN A 96 -10.68 -25.08 -5.57
C GLN A 96 -11.46 -23.84 -6.07
N PRO A 97 -11.57 -22.72 -5.31
CA PRO A 97 -12.24 -21.51 -5.80
C PRO A 97 -11.57 -20.89 -7.03
N TRP A 98 -10.29 -21.18 -7.26
CA TRP A 98 -9.49 -20.62 -8.33
C TRP A 98 -9.61 -21.36 -9.65
N PHE A 99 -10.13 -22.58 -9.66
CA PHE A 99 -10.09 -23.45 -10.84
C PHE A 99 -10.74 -22.83 -12.08
N ARG A 100 -11.88 -22.15 -11.93
CA ARG A 100 -12.55 -21.48 -13.05
C ARG A 100 -11.75 -20.33 -13.62
N TYR A 101 -11.20 -19.48 -12.75
CA TYR A 101 -10.31 -18.40 -13.15
C TYR A 101 -9.02 -18.94 -13.78
N LEU A 102 -8.38 -19.93 -13.17
CA LEU A 102 -7.16 -20.58 -13.67
C LEU A 102 -7.39 -21.22 -15.04
N LYS A 103 -8.55 -21.83 -15.28
CA LYS A 103 -8.90 -22.38 -16.59
C LYS A 103 -8.89 -21.31 -17.67
N LEU A 104 -9.56 -20.18 -17.44
CA LEU A 104 -9.59 -19.07 -18.39
C LEU A 104 -8.19 -18.46 -18.59
N PHE A 105 -7.53 -18.12 -17.49
CA PHE A 105 -6.22 -17.47 -17.48
C PHE A 105 -5.13 -18.31 -18.16
N LEU A 106 -5.01 -19.60 -17.83
CA LEU A 106 -4.03 -20.49 -18.46
C LEU A 106 -4.34 -20.76 -19.93
N THR A 107 -5.62 -20.81 -20.32
CA THR A 107 -6.01 -20.91 -21.73
C THR A 107 -5.54 -19.69 -22.51
N ALA A 108 -5.67 -18.49 -21.94
CA ALA A 108 -5.16 -17.26 -22.53
C ALA A 108 -3.63 -17.29 -22.66
N LEU A 109 -2.91 -17.65 -21.59
CA LEU A 109 -1.44 -17.67 -21.59
C LEU A 109 -0.85 -18.64 -22.61
N VAL A 110 -1.47 -19.80 -22.85
CA VAL A 110 -0.99 -20.78 -23.84
C VAL A 110 -1.06 -20.27 -25.28
N LYS A 111 -1.96 -19.31 -25.57
CA LYS A 111 -2.04 -18.67 -26.89
C LYS A 111 -0.97 -17.62 -27.12
N ILE A 112 -0.33 -17.12 -26.06
CA ILE A 112 0.69 -16.07 -26.14
C ILE A 112 2.03 -16.68 -26.58
N PRO A 113 2.72 -16.07 -27.56
CA PRO A 113 4.03 -16.53 -27.98
C PRO A 113 5.04 -16.54 -26.83
N CYS A 114 5.72 -17.67 -26.64
CA CYS A 114 6.78 -17.79 -25.66
C CYS A 114 7.94 -16.85 -25.99
N SER A 115 8.51 -16.22 -24.95
CA SER A 115 9.73 -15.42 -25.09
C SER A 115 10.90 -16.28 -25.56
N THR A 116 11.66 -15.79 -26.53
CA THR A 116 12.90 -16.44 -27.02
C THR A 116 14.12 -16.20 -26.13
N VAL A 117 14.01 -15.28 -25.17
CA VAL A 117 15.09 -14.95 -24.23
C VAL A 117 15.13 -15.98 -23.11
N GLN A 118 16.31 -16.53 -22.82
CA GLN A 118 16.51 -17.54 -21.78
C GLN A 118 16.67 -16.97 -20.37
N VAL A 119 17.12 -15.72 -20.25
CA VAL A 119 17.32 -15.04 -18.97
C VAL A 119 16.25 -13.97 -18.79
N VAL A 120 15.49 -14.09 -17.71
CA VAL A 120 14.50 -13.11 -17.29
C VAL A 120 14.79 -12.69 -15.85
N TRP A 121 14.39 -11.47 -15.52
CA TRP A 121 14.62 -10.87 -14.22
C TRP A 121 13.30 -10.65 -13.49
N ARG A 122 13.29 -10.91 -12.17
CA ARG A 122 12.18 -10.61 -11.26
C ARG A 122 12.69 -9.78 -10.10
N GLY A 123 12.00 -8.69 -9.79
CA GLY A 123 12.33 -7.84 -8.64
C GLY A 123 11.79 -8.42 -7.33
N VAL A 124 12.64 -8.65 -6.35
CA VAL A 124 12.26 -9.10 -5.00
C VAL A 124 13.01 -8.26 -3.96
N ARG A 125 12.31 -7.70 -2.96
CA ARG A 125 12.92 -6.87 -1.92
C ARG A 125 13.71 -7.67 -0.88
N LYS A 126 13.33 -8.93 -0.67
CA LYS A 126 14.00 -9.86 0.24
C LYS A 126 15.21 -10.51 -0.44
N ASN A 127 16.33 -10.58 0.26
CA ASN A 127 17.44 -11.43 -0.18
C ASN A 127 17.02 -12.92 -0.05
N THR A 128 16.79 -13.56 -1.19
CA THR A 128 16.39 -14.97 -1.29
C THR A 128 17.53 -15.89 -1.73
N SER A 129 18.79 -15.40 -1.72
CA SER A 129 19.95 -16.18 -2.22
C SER A 129 20.11 -17.52 -1.50
N ASN A 130 19.76 -17.57 -0.21
CA ASN A 130 19.82 -18.79 0.60
C ASN A 130 18.65 -19.75 0.33
N GLU A 131 17.54 -19.26 -0.24
CA GLU A 131 16.35 -20.05 -0.56
C GLU A 131 16.50 -20.78 -1.91
N PHE A 132 17.40 -20.30 -2.78
CA PHE A 132 17.61 -20.85 -4.13
C PHE A 132 19.08 -21.20 -4.39
N PRO A 133 19.65 -22.19 -3.68
CA PRO A 133 21.02 -22.63 -3.92
C PRO A 133 21.17 -23.22 -5.33
N LYS A 134 22.29 -22.88 -5.98
CA LYS A 134 22.57 -23.33 -7.35
C LYS A 134 22.55 -24.86 -7.44
N GLY A 135 21.74 -25.40 -8.35
CA GLY A 135 21.60 -26.83 -8.59
C GLY A 135 20.51 -27.51 -7.76
N ALA A 136 19.84 -26.80 -6.85
CA ALA A 136 18.67 -27.34 -6.17
C ALA A 136 17.50 -27.53 -7.14
N GLN A 137 16.77 -28.63 -6.96
CA GLN A 137 15.49 -28.83 -7.59
C GLN A 137 14.42 -28.17 -6.73
N ILE A 138 13.61 -27.31 -7.34
CA ILE A 138 12.52 -26.61 -6.67
C ILE A 138 11.26 -26.73 -7.51
N THR A 139 10.11 -26.85 -6.84
CA THR A 139 8.82 -26.71 -7.51
C THR A 139 8.36 -25.27 -7.37
N TRP A 140 8.30 -24.57 -8.51
CA TRP A 140 7.92 -23.16 -8.55
C TRP A 140 6.41 -23.00 -8.78
N TRP A 141 5.63 -23.03 -7.69
CA TRP A 141 4.17 -22.98 -7.77
C TRP A 141 3.59 -21.63 -8.22
N ALA A 142 4.26 -20.53 -7.88
CA ALA A 142 3.74 -19.20 -8.14
C ALA A 142 3.98 -18.79 -9.60
N PHE A 143 3.04 -18.03 -10.14
CA PHE A 143 3.31 -17.27 -11.35
C PHE A 143 4.34 -16.16 -11.05
N SER A 144 5.12 -15.80 -12.07
CA SER A 144 6.17 -14.77 -11.97
C SER A 144 5.94 -13.71 -13.03
N SER A 145 5.75 -12.46 -12.61
CA SER A 145 5.94 -11.32 -13.50
C SER A 145 7.44 -11.08 -13.65
N THR A 146 7.91 -10.97 -14.89
CA THR A 146 9.34 -10.87 -15.20
C THR A 146 9.61 -9.87 -16.32
N THR A 147 10.84 -9.36 -16.37
CA THR A 147 11.32 -8.45 -17.41
C THR A 147 12.57 -9.01 -18.09
N LYS A 148 12.75 -8.66 -19.37
CA LYS A 148 13.99 -8.94 -20.11
C LYS A 148 15.10 -7.94 -19.79
N SER A 149 14.77 -6.82 -19.15
CA SER A 149 15.67 -5.71 -18.89
C SER A 149 15.85 -5.49 -17.40
N LEU A 150 17.09 -5.64 -16.91
CA LEU A 150 17.45 -5.39 -15.52
C LEU A 150 17.16 -3.94 -15.11
N ALA A 151 17.33 -2.97 -16.02
CA ALA A 151 17.07 -1.56 -15.76
C ALA A 151 15.61 -1.28 -15.35
N VAL A 152 14.66 -2.13 -15.74
CA VAL A 152 13.26 -2.00 -15.31
C VAL A 152 13.11 -2.28 -13.80
N LEU A 153 13.98 -3.11 -13.23
CA LEU A 153 13.97 -3.44 -11.79
C LEU A 153 14.69 -2.40 -10.92
N GLU A 154 15.38 -1.44 -11.51
CA GLU A 154 15.96 -0.29 -10.80
C GLU A 154 14.89 0.75 -10.44
N SER A 155 13.66 0.57 -10.93
CA SER A 155 12.47 1.33 -10.56
C SER A 155 11.71 0.64 -9.43
N ASP A 156 11.46 1.35 -8.33
CA ASP A 156 10.77 0.86 -7.12
C ASP A 156 9.36 0.28 -7.38
N LEU A 157 8.77 0.59 -8.54
CA LEU A 157 7.47 0.11 -9.01
C LEU A 157 7.42 -1.41 -9.27
N TYR A 158 8.56 -2.06 -9.52
CA TYR A 158 8.61 -3.48 -9.96
C TYR A 158 9.06 -4.49 -8.89
N LEU A 159 9.10 -4.08 -7.62
CA LEU A 159 9.53 -4.93 -6.51
C LEU A 159 8.32 -5.53 -5.77
N ASP A 160 8.12 -6.85 -5.93
CA ASP A 160 6.93 -7.67 -5.61
C ASP A 160 6.38 -7.71 -4.16
N GLN A 161 6.83 -6.84 -3.25
CA GLN A 161 6.34 -6.83 -1.86
C GLN A 161 6.31 -5.40 -1.34
N ILE A 162 5.39 -4.60 -1.87
CA ILE A 162 5.09 -3.30 -1.31
C ILE A 162 4.34 -3.53 0.00
N ILE A 163 4.95 -3.13 1.11
CA ILE A 163 4.22 -2.95 2.37
C ILE A 163 3.33 -1.72 2.16
N TYR A 164 2.02 -1.94 2.15
CA TYR A 164 1.03 -0.87 2.06
C TYR A 164 0.95 -0.20 3.44
N TRP A 165 1.71 0.88 3.57
CA TRP A 165 1.64 1.78 4.71
C TRP A 165 0.32 2.55 4.64
N ASP A 166 -0.44 2.57 5.74
CA ASP A 166 -1.81 3.12 5.82
C ASP A 166 -1.84 4.67 5.81
N GLY A 167 -1.00 5.31 4.98
CA GLY A 167 -0.77 6.76 5.01
C GLY A 167 -0.12 7.28 6.31
N LYS A 168 0.20 6.38 7.24
CA LYS A 168 0.88 6.59 8.53
C LYS A 168 2.16 5.74 8.57
N ASN A 169 2.94 5.86 9.64
CA ASN A 169 4.14 5.03 9.83
C ASN A 169 3.87 3.62 10.37
N TRP A 170 2.75 3.00 9.97
CA TRP A 170 2.44 1.61 10.28
C TRP A 170 1.75 0.89 9.11
N ALA A 171 1.81 -0.44 9.11
CA ALA A 171 1.20 -1.31 8.12
C ALA A 171 0.80 -2.67 8.73
N ARG A 172 -0.12 -3.38 8.09
CA ARG A 172 -0.45 -4.79 8.43
C ARG A 172 0.54 -5.77 7.79
N SER A 173 0.52 -7.01 8.23
CA SER A 173 1.25 -8.17 7.66
C SER A 173 2.71 -7.85 7.41
N CYS A 174 3.34 -7.19 8.39
CA CYS A 174 4.73 -6.82 8.35
C CYS A 174 5.37 -6.96 9.73
N ASP A 175 6.69 -7.02 9.74
CA ASP A 175 7.52 -7.12 10.93
C ASP A 175 8.91 -6.51 10.65
N PHE A 176 9.70 -6.37 11.70
CA PHE A 176 11.09 -5.96 11.71
C PHE A 176 11.95 -7.02 12.37
N ASN A 177 13.17 -7.18 11.88
CA ASN A 177 14.12 -8.15 12.46
C ASN A 177 14.43 -7.77 13.91
N GLU A 178 14.73 -8.80 14.73
CA GLU A 178 15.18 -8.78 16.13
C GLU A 178 15.68 -7.42 16.64
N ASN A 179 15.15 -6.93 17.78
CA ASN A 179 15.62 -5.76 18.54
C ASN A 179 14.63 -5.40 19.68
N ASP A 180 14.01 -6.41 20.29
CA ASP A 180 12.92 -6.19 21.26
C ASP A 180 13.45 -5.50 22.52
N LEU A 181 12.94 -4.29 22.76
CA LEU A 181 13.17 -3.50 23.97
C LEU A 181 12.31 -4.03 25.12
N SER A 182 11.02 -4.24 24.84
CA SER A 182 10.04 -4.72 25.81
C SER A 182 8.77 -5.22 25.10
N GLN A 183 7.89 -5.90 25.83
CA GLN A 183 6.61 -6.36 25.32
C GLN A 183 5.46 -6.02 26.27
N VAL A 184 4.27 -5.77 25.74
CA VAL A 184 3.05 -5.55 26.53
C VAL A 184 1.84 -6.15 25.83
N ILE A 185 0.91 -6.69 26.62
CA ILE A 185 -0.38 -7.17 26.10
C ILE A 185 -1.28 -5.95 25.84
N THR A 186 -1.75 -5.81 24.61
CA THR A 186 -2.58 -4.68 24.19
C THR A 186 -3.36 -5.01 22.92
N PRO A 187 -4.52 -4.38 22.65
CA PRO A 187 -5.11 -4.36 21.33
C PRO A 187 -4.18 -3.78 20.26
N PRO A 188 -4.33 -4.18 18.97
CA PRO A 188 -3.45 -3.79 17.88
C PRO A 188 -3.33 -2.28 17.69
N GLU A 189 -4.45 -1.55 17.78
CA GLU A 189 -4.53 -0.10 17.61
C GLU A 189 -3.77 0.70 18.67
N ARG A 190 -3.44 0.07 19.80
CA ARG A 190 -2.72 0.71 20.90
C ARG A 190 -1.20 0.50 20.84
N CYS A 191 -0.71 -0.43 20.01
CA CYS A 191 0.72 -0.75 19.96
C CYS A 191 1.60 0.44 19.51
N GLY A 192 1.13 1.21 18.52
CA GLY A 192 1.82 2.44 18.08
C GLY A 192 1.90 3.52 19.18
N PRO A 193 0.76 3.93 19.78
CA PRO A 193 0.76 4.83 20.93
C PRO A 193 1.63 4.36 22.10
N THR A 194 1.65 3.05 22.40
CA THR A 194 2.52 2.48 23.43
C THR A 194 4.00 2.63 23.08
N CYS A 195 4.40 2.35 21.84
CA CYS A 195 5.78 2.59 21.40
C CYS A 195 6.14 4.09 21.50
N LEU A 196 5.24 5.00 21.13
CA LEU A 196 5.49 6.45 21.26
C LEU A 196 5.75 6.90 22.70
N GLN A 197 5.07 6.28 23.68
CA GLN A 197 5.25 6.57 25.10
C GLN A 197 6.45 5.85 25.72
N THR A 198 6.91 4.78 25.08
CA THR A 198 8.02 3.97 25.58
C THR A 198 9.35 4.63 25.20
N LYS A 199 10.09 5.05 26.22
CA LYS A 199 11.42 5.64 26.07
C LYS A 199 12.31 4.69 25.24
N GLU A 200 13.03 5.25 24.26
CA GLU A 200 13.90 4.50 23.33
C GLU A 200 13.19 3.62 22.29
N CYS A 201 11.86 3.50 22.31
CA CYS A 201 11.16 2.79 21.25
C CYS A 201 11.24 3.59 19.94
N THR A 202 11.64 2.89 18.88
CA THR A 202 11.86 3.44 17.53
C THR A 202 10.97 2.77 16.49
N HIS A 203 10.50 1.57 16.77
CA HIS A 203 9.59 0.81 15.92
C HIS A 203 8.94 -0.29 16.77
N TYR A 204 7.92 -0.93 16.23
CA TYR A 204 7.17 -1.95 16.94
C TYR A 204 6.58 -3.00 15.99
N THR A 205 6.26 -4.14 16.57
CA THR A 205 5.45 -5.19 15.93
C THR A 205 4.36 -5.63 16.89
N TRP A 206 3.14 -5.81 16.41
CA TRP A 206 2.03 -6.41 17.14
C TRP A 206 1.72 -7.78 16.56
N THR A 207 1.41 -8.74 17.42
CA THR A 207 1.10 -10.13 17.08
C THR A 207 -0.09 -10.65 17.88
N THR A 208 -0.70 -11.74 17.43
CA THR A 208 -1.80 -12.43 18.13
C THR A 208 -1.34 -13.24 19.35
N PHE A 209 -0.04 -13.28 19.63
CA PHE A 209 0.52 -13.98 20.78
C PHE A 209 -0.10 -13.47 22.10
N ASN A 210 -0.42 -14.39 23.03
CA ASN A 210 -1.09 -14.10 24.30
C ASN A 210 -2.33 -13.20 24.18
N SER A 211 -3.17 -13.45 23.16
CA SER A 211 -4.37 -12.66 22.87
C SER A 211 -4.09 -11.20 22.48
N GLY A 212 -2.86 -10.90 22.06
CA GLY A 212 -2.44 -9.59 21.55
C GLY A 212 -1.22 -9.05 22.26
N THR A 213 -0.04 -9.20 21.68
CA THR A 213 1.23 -8.72 22.23
C THR A 213 1.86 -7.69 21.30
N CYS A 214 2.18 -6.52 21.86
CA CYS A 214 2.97 -5.47 21.24
C CYS A 214 4.43 -5.59 21.67
N TRP A 215 5.30 -5.85 20.70
CA TRP A 215 6.74 -5.92 20.80
C TRP A 215 7.32 -4.55 20.44
N MET A 216 7.77 -3.80 21.44
CA MET A 216 8.44 -2.51 21.25
C MET A 216 9.91 -2.76 20.99
N LYS A 217 10.48 -2.08 20.00
CA LYS A 217 11.84 -2.33 19.51
C LYS A 217 12.66 -1.04 19.42
N LYS A 218 13.98 -1.17 19.54
CA LYS A 218 14.95 -0.05 19.46
C LYS A 218 15.97 -0.26 18.35
N GLY A 219 16.37 0.80 17.66
CA GLY A 219 17.38 0.74 16.61
C GLY A 219 17.15 1.80 15.54
N ASN A 220 18.11 1.94 14.63
CA ASN A 220 17.97 2.83 13.49
C ASN A 220 17.33 2.07 12.32
N VAL A 221 16.01 2.10 12.26
CA VAL A 221 15.24 1.42 11.19
C VAL A 221 14.28 2.40 10.51
N SER A 222 13.98 2.10 9.26
CA SER A 222 13.08 2.84 8.38
C SER A 222 12.00 1.90 7.83
N LYS A 223 11.02 2.45 7.10
CA LYS A 223 10.01 1.65 6.40
C LYS A 223 10.61 0.65 5.41
N ALA A 224 11.79 0.92 4.87
CA ALA A 224 12.47 0.04 3.93
C ALA A 224 13.02 -1.23 4.60
N ASP A 225 13.22 -1.20 5.92
CA ASP A 225 13.75 -2.33 6.70
C ASP A 225 12.66 -3.30 7.16
N ALA A 226 11.38 -2.94 6.96
CA ALA A 226 10.25 -3.81 7.23
C ALA A 226 10.13 -4.90 6.17
N PHE A 227 9.77 -6.12 6.59
CA PHE A 227 9.49 -7.24 5.69
C PHE A 227 8.05 -7.74 5.88
N THR A 228 7.48 -8.34 4.84
CA THR A 228 6.12 -8.87 4.88
C THR A 228 6.05 -10.20 5.64
N THR A 229 4.99 -10.41 6.41
CA THR A 229 4.69 -11.68 7.08
C THR A 229 3.46 -12.36 6.49
N ASN A 230 3.31 -13.67 6.73
CA ASN A 230 2.13 -14.43 6.31
C ASN A 230 0.93 -14.28 7.26
N ASP A 231 1.13 -13.69 8.45
CA ASP A 231 0.06 -13.43 9.40
C ASP A 231 -0.59 -12.08 9.08
N VAL A 232 -1.83 -12.14 8.60
CA VAL A 232 -2.62 -10.98 8.22
C VAL A 232 -2.93 -10.05 9.40
N ASN A 233 -2.87 -10.59 10.62
CA ASN A 233 -3.18 -9.86 11.85
C ASN A 233 -1.95 -9.18 12.45
N MET A 234 -0.73 -9.55 12.02
CA MET A 234 0.47 -8.84 12.46
C MET A 234 0.43 -7.40 11.96
N ILE A 235 0.93 -6.48 12.78
CA ILE A 235 1.05 -5.07 12.44
C ILE A 235 2.45 -4.63 12.79
N CYS A 236 3.13 -3.90 11.91
CA CYS A 236 4.39 -3.25 12.26
C CYS A 236 4.27 -1.75 12.07
N GLY A 237 5.09 -1.00 12.80
CA GLY A 237 5.20 0.43 12.59
C GLY A 237 6.56 0.96 12.97
N VAL A 238 6.99 2.00 12.28
CA VAL A 238 8.13 2.81 12.71
C VAL A 238 7.59 3.99 13.48
N ARG A 239 8.35 4.44 14.48
CA ARG A 239 8.10 5.73 15.08
C ARG A 239 8.35 6.78 14.01
N ASP A 240 7.46 7.73 13.89
CA ASP A 240 7.76 8.91 13.08
C ASP A 240 9.03 9.57 13.64
N ASN A 241 10.08 9.67 12.83
CA ASN A 241 11.16 10.63 13.04
C ASN A 241 10.61 12.04 12.78
N ILE A 242 9.57 12.46 13.52
CA ILE A 242 9.16 13.84 13.53
C ILE A 242 10.10 14.53 14.50
N GLN A 243 10.96 15.39 13.96
CA GLN A 243 11.15 16.66 14.63
C GLN A 243 9.76 17.29 14.86
N GLN A 244 9.16 16.97 16.01
CA GLN A 244 7.92 17.52 16.55
C GLN A 244 6.77 17.75 15.54
N GLY A 245 5.88 16.76 15.50
CA GLY A 245 4.43 16.87 15.29
C GLY A 245 3.89 17.57 14.03
N VAL A 246 3.40 16.77 13.07
CA VAL A 246 2.16 17.07 12.33
C VAL A 246 1.50 15.73 11.97
N THR A 247 0.30 15.48 12.52
CA THR A 247 -0.62 14.44 12.03
C THR A 247 -1.18 14.90 10.69
N ASN A 248 -1.32 13.99 9.69
CA ASN A 248 -2.08 14.23 8.46
C ASN A 248 -3.58 14.46 8.78
N SER A 249 -3.87 15.62 9.35
CA SER A 249 -5.20 16.18 9.42
C SER A 249 -5.43 16.85 8.07
N ILE A 250 -6.45 16.42 7.34
CA ILE A 250 -6.85 17.08 6.09
C ILE A 250 -7.43 18.45 6.47
N VAL A 251 -6.96 19.53 5.84
CA VAL A 251 -7.52 20.87 6.05
C VAL A 251 -8.92 20.94 5.45
N VAL A 252 -9.95 21.05 6.29
CA VAL A 252 -11.35 21.13 5.86
C VAL A 252 -11.72 22.59 5.59
N TRP A 253 -11.80 22.95 4.31
CA TRP A 253 -12.18 24.29 3.86
C TRP A 253 -13.69 24.50 3.96
N ASN A 254 -14.11 25.67 4.45
CA ASN A 254 -15.51 25.97 4.75
C ASN A 254 -16.35 26.42 3.52
N GLY A 255 -15.95 26.04 2.31
CA GLY A 255 -16.56 26.52 1.06
C GLY A 255 -16.10 27.92 0.62
N GLN A 256 -15.33 28.64 1.42
CA GLN A 256 -14.59 29.86 1.05
C GLN A 256 -13.08 29.56 0.94
N ASN A 257 -12.23 30.59 0.86
CA ASN A 257 -10.77 30.45 0.85
C ASN A 257 -10.17 30.56 2.26
N TRP A 258 -10.81 29.98 3.29
CA TRP A 258 -10.22 29.84 4.62
C TRP A 258 -10.67 28.56 5.35
N ALA A 259 -9.93 28.15 6.37
CA ALA A 259 -10.18 26.96 7.17
C ALA A 259 -9.70 27.14 8.63
N ARG A 260 -10.19 26.29 9.54
CA ARG A 260 -9.68 26.18 10.92
C ARG A 260 -8.67 25.04 11.03
N SER A 261 -7.90 25.02 12.13
CA SER A 261 -6.89 24.00 12.40
C SER A 261 -5.89 23.89 11.26
N CYS A 262 -5.41 25.02 10.73
CA CYS A 262 -4.51 25.02 9.59
C CYS A 262 -3.51 26.17 9.60
N ASP A 263 -2.43 25.98 8.85
CA ASP A 263 -1.36 26.94 8.64
C ASP A 263 -0.70 26.73 7.26
N PHE A 264 0.11 27.71 6.85
CA PHE A 264 0.99 27.69 5.69
C PHE A 264 2.44 27.85 6.16
N ASN A 265 3.38 27.11 5.56
CA ASN A 265 4.78 27.22 5.98
C ASN A 265 5.42 28.55 5.53
N GLY A 266 6.06 29.25 6.48
CA GLY A 266 6.95 30.39 6.20
C GLY A 266 6.26 31.65 5.63
N ASN A 267 7.03 32.43 4.86
CA ASN A 267 6.55 33.53 4.02
C ASN A 267 5.86 34.72 4.72
N ASN A 268 6.13 34.95 6.00
CA ASN A 268 5.57 36.07 6.76
C ASN A 268 6.06 37.43 6.20
N LEU A 269 5.12 38.22 5.69
CA LEU A 269 5.31 39.61 5.27
C LEU A 269 5.28 40.55 6.47
N SER A 270 4.28 40.38 7.34
CA SER A 270 4.07 41.20 8.53
C SER A 270 3.10 40.52 9.50
N GLN A 271 3.03 41.01 10.74
CA GLN A 271 2.09 40.51 11.75
C GLN A 271 1.39 41.67 12.46
N VAL A 272 0.13 41.46 12.84
CA VAL A 272 -0.67 42.45 13.57
C VAL A 272 -1.65 41.76 14.51
N ARG A 273 -1.91 42.38 15.66
CA ARG A 273 -2.86 41.86 16.64
C ARG A 273 -4.30 42.12 16.17
N THR A 274 -5.10 41.08 15.99
CA THR A 274 -6.50 41.18 15.56
C THR A 274 -7.36 40.08 16.18
N PRO A 275 -8.69 40.26 16.25
CA PRO A 275 -9.62 39.14 16.35
C PRO A 275 -9.51 38.20 15.13
N PRO A 276 -9.88 36.92 15.25
CA PRO A 276 -9.74 35.93 14.18
C PRO A 276 -10.47 36.31 12.90
N GLU A 277 -11.70 36.82 13.00
CA GLU A 277 -12.54 37.23 11.88
C GLU A 277 -12.00 38.43 11.10
N ARG A 278 -11.04 39.17 11.66
CA ARG A 278 -10.42 40.33 11.02
C ARG A 278 -9.17 39.99 10.22
N CYS A 279 -8.57 38.80 10.40
CA CYS A 279 -7.29 38.47 9.77
C CYS A 279 -7.37 38.41 8.23
N GLY A 280 -8.41 37.80 7.68
CA GLY A 280 -8.65 37.76 6.23
C GLY A 280 -8.84 39.15 5.59
N PRO A 281 -9.76 40.00 6.10
CA PRO A 281 -9.89 41.39 5.65
C PRO A 281 -8.59 42.20 5.77
N THR A 282 -7.80 41.99 6.82
CA THR A 282 -6.51 42.67 7.00
C THR A 282 -5.49 42.23 5.95
N CYS A 283 -5.41 40.93 5.61
CA CYS A 283 -4.59 40.46 4.49
C CYS A 283 -5.04 41.08 3.16
N LEU A 284 -6.36 41.19 2.90
CA LEU A 284 -6.87 41.79 1.65
C LEU A 284 -6.42 43.25 1.46
N HIS A 285 -6.35 44.03 2.55
CA HIS A 285 -5.91 45.42 2.52
C HIS A 285 -4.38 45.59 2.61
N THR A 286 -3.65 44.50 2.87
CA THR A 286 -2.19 44.54 2.99
C THR A 286 -1.57 44.29 1.62
N LYS A 287 -0.85 45.30 1.13
CA LYS A 287 -0.14 45.23 -0.15
C LYS A 287 0.75 43.98 -0.18
N GLU A 288 0.66 43.22 -1.26
CA GLU A 288 1.40 41.96 -1.47
C GLU A 288 1.02 40.76 -0.60
N CYS A 289 0.03 40.87 0.30
CA CYS A 289 -0.48 39.70 1.01
C CYS A 289 -1.24 38.80 0.03
N THR A 290 -0.93 37.50 0.09
CA THR A 290 -1.50 36.44 -0.77
C THR A 290 -2.23 35.39 0.05
N HIS A 291 -1.81 35.18 1.30
CA HIS A 291 -2.41 34.24 2.24
C HIS A 291 -2.09 34.69 3.66
N TYR A 292 -2.74 34.07 4.65
CA TYR A 292 -2.59 34.45 6.06
C TYR A 292 -2.77 33.26 6.99
N THR A 293 -2.26 33.43 8.21
CA THR A 293 -2.53 32.56 9.36
C THR A 293 -2.85 33.41 10.58
N TRP A 294 -3.92 33.09 11.30
CA TRP A 294 -4.25 33.65 12.61
C TRP A 294 -3.97 32.64 13.71
N THR A 295 -3.42 33.12 14.84
CA THR A 295 -3.09 32.30 16.01
C THR A 295 -3.51 32.98 17.31
N THR A 296 -3.65 32.20 18.38
CA THR A 296 -3.97 32.71 19.73
C THR A 296 -2.77 33.43 20.40
N PHE A 297 -1.59 33.40 19.77
CA PHE A 297 -0.39 34.07 20.26
C PHE A 297 -0.63 35.55 20.54
N ASN A 298 -0.13 36.05 21.68
CA ASN A 298 -0.31 37.44 22.15
C ASN A 298 -1.78 37.93 22.14
N SER A 299 -2.70 37.05 22.53
CA SER A 299 -4.14 37.32 22.54
C SER A 299 -4.71 37.64 21.15
N GLY A 300 -4.20 36.97 20.12
CA GLY A 300 -4.70 37.02 18.75
C GLY A 300 -3.76 37.74 17.79
N THR A 301 -2.94 36.97 17.06
CA THR A 301 -1.98 37.50 16.08
C THR A 301 -2.32 36.99 14.68
N CYS A 302 -2.51 37.92 13.75
CA CYS A 302 -2.65 37.67 12.33
C CYS A 302 -1.30 37.83 11.63
N LEU A 303 -0.80 36.74 11.03
CA LEU A 303 0.41 36.68 10.21
C LEU A 303 -0.01 36.78 8.73
N MET A 304 0.35 37.89 8.09
CA MET A 304 0.13 38.10 6.66
C MET A 304 1.33 37.58 5.90
N LYS A 305 1.08 36.88 4.78
CA LYS A 305 2.11 36.15 4.06
C LYS A 305 2.09 36.42 2.55
N LYS A 306 3.25 36.32 1.91
CA LYS A 306 3.45 36.55 0.47
C LYS A 306 4.07 35.33 -0.20
N GLY A 307 3.44 34.83 -1.26
CA GLY A 307 3.96 33.74 -2.09
C GLY A 307 2.86 33.11 -2.93
N ASP A 308 3.26 32.32 -3.92
CA ASP A 308 2.32 31.57 -4.76
C ASP A 308 1.90 30.30 -4.03
N VAL A 309 0.72 30.33 -3.40
CA VAL A 309 0.16 29.21 -2.64
C VAL A 309 -1.26 28.87 -3.07
N SER A 310 -1.61 27.61 -2.94
CA SER A 310 -2.92 27.02 -3.19
C SER A 310 -3.46 26.36 -1.93
N LYS A 311 -4.71 25.88 -1.98
CA LYS A 311 -5.32 25.16 -0.85
C LYS A 311 -4.58 23.86 -0.48
N ALA A 312 -3.83 23.29 -1.43
CA ALA A 312 -3.05 22.07 -1.22
C ALA A 312 -1.76 22.33 -0.41
N ASP A 313 -1.32 23.58 -0.32
CA ASP A 313 -0.10 23.97 0.41
C ASP A 313 -0.37 24.25 1.90
N ALA A 314 -1.65 24.24 2.30
CA ALA A 314 -2.04 24.33 3.69
C ALA A 314 -1.87 22.98 4.38
N PHE A 315 -1.24 22.99 5.56
CA PHE A 315 -1.18 21.82 6.43
C PHE A 315 -2.05 22.05 7.66
N ALA A 316 -2.55 20.98 8.24
CA ALA A 316 -3.37 21.08 9.42
C ALA A 316 -2.54 21.14 10.70
N THR A 317 -3.07 21.84 11.70
CA THR A 317 -2.47 22.02 13.01
C THR A 317 -3.31 21.29 14.06
N ASN A 318 -2.68 20.96 15.19
CA ASN A 318 -3.39 20.43 16.37
C ASN A 318 -4.10 21.53 17.18
N ASP A 319 -3.91 22.80 16.83
CA ASP A 319 -4.57 23.95 17.46
C ASP A 319 -5.92 24.23 16.76
N PRO A 320 -7.07 23.98 17.42
CA PRO A 320 -8.38 24.21 16.83
C PRO A 320 -8.73 25.69 16.61
N ASP A 321 -8.00 26.60 17.27
CA ASP A 321 -8.23 28.03 17.20
C ASP A 321 -7.40 28.70 16.10
N MET A 322 -6.40 28.01 15.53
CA MET A 322 -5.67 28.51 14.36
C MET A 322 -6.57 28.56 13.12
N ILE A 323 -6.40 29.63 12.33
CA ILE A 323 -7.15 29.86 11.09
C ILE A 323 -6.16 30.18 9.99
N CYS A 324 -6.28 29.56 8.83
CA CYS A 324 -5.50 29.95 7.65
C CYS A 324 -6.43 30.29 6.48
N GLY A 325 -5.97 31.13 5.56
CA GLY A 325 -6.73 31.45 4.36
C GLY A 325 -5.89 32.03 3.24
N ILE A 326 -6.44 31.96 2.03
CA ILE A 326 -5.86 32.46 0.79
C ILE A 326 -6.68 33.65 0.33
N ARG A 327 -6.00 34.70 -0.11
CA ARG A 327 -6.64 35.89 -0.67
C ARG A 327 -7.33 35.51 -1.99
N THR A 328 -8.63 35.77 -2.08
CA THR A 328 -9.35 35.74 -3.36
C THR A 328 -8.91 36.92 -4.21
N SER A 329 -8.48 36.67 -5.44
CA SER A 329 -8.44 37.70 -6.48
C SER A 329 -9.84 38.31 -6.59
N ALA A 330 -9.94 39.64 -6.53
CA ALA A 330 -11.19 40.35 -6.79
C ALA A 330 -11.61 40.19 -8.26
#